data_AF-A0A950IKS6-F1
#
_entry.id   AF-A0A950IKS6-F1
#
_cell.length_a   1.000
_cell.length_b   1.000
_cell.length_c   1.000
_cell.angle_alpha   90.00
_cell.angle_beta   90.00
_cell.angle_gamma   90.00
#
_symmetry.space_group_name_H-M   'P 1'
#
loop_
_entity.id
_entity.type
_entity.pdbx_description
1 polymer ?
#
loop_
_entity_poly.entity_id
_entity_poly.type
_entity_poly.pdbx_seq_one_letter_code
_entity_poly.pdbx_strand_id
1 'polypeptide(L)'
;VDVGTFNNTVDYRIAKFTEFPQVIADHKADFEGKTVVTFCTGGIRCEKAAIHMQNIGYDHVYQLEGGILKYFEEVGGEHYTGDCFVFDYRTALNPKLEPTETVQCFACRAVVTPRQQLSPQYVYGESCPACFGKQ
;
A
#
# COMPACT_ATOMS: atom_id res chain seq x y z
N VAL A 1 -1.16 -0.50 4.23
CA VAL A 1 -1.76 -1.81 3.90
C VAL A 1 -3.27 -1.88 4.09
N ASP A 2 -3.95 -0.77 4.41
CA ASP A 2 -5.32 -0.82 4.93
C ASP A 2 -6.41 -1.10 3.87
N VAL A 3 -6.07 -0.95 2.59
CA VAL A 3 -6.97 -1.29 1.46
C VAL A 3 -6.73 -2.72 0.97
N GLY A 4 -5.45 -3.13 0.92
CA GLY A 4 -5.05 -4.47 0.53
C GLY A 4 -3.53 -4.65 0.56
N THR A 5 -3.09 -5.90 0.66
CA THR A 5 -1.67 -6.28 0.71
C THR A 5 -1.46 -7.77 0.44
N PHE A 6 -0.21 -8.16 0.18
CA PHE A 6 0.19 -9.56 0.07
C PHE A 6 0.26 -10.23 1.45
N ASN A 7 0.02 -11.54 1.48
CA ASN A 7 0.19 -12.36 2.68
C ASN A 7 1.62 -12.23 3.25
N ASN A 8 1.74 -12.17 4.59
CA ASN A 8 3.01 -12.05 5.30
C ASN A 8 3.84 -10.79 4.97
N THR A 9 3.20 -9.72 4.48
CA THR A 9 3.87 -8.43 4.25
C THR A 9 4.32 -7.79 5.55
N VAL A 10 5.57 -7.30 5.57
CA VAL A 10 6.07 -6.41 6.62
C VAL A 10 5.70 -4.96 6.29
N ASP A 11 4.97 -4.29 7.17
CA ASP A 11 4.58 -2.88 7.03
C ASP A 11 5.03 -2.07 8.25
N TYR A 12 6.01 -1.19 8.04
CA TYR A 12 6.55 -0.28 9.06
C TYR A 12 5.68 0.98 9.29
N ARG A 13 4.50 1.07 8.65
CA ARG A 13 3.53 2.15 8.84
C ARG A 13 4.11 3.55 8.61
N ILE A 14 5.02 3.68 7.64
CA ILE A 14 5.57 4.98 7.24
C ILE A 14 4.46 5.87 6.66
N ALA A 15 4.50 7.16 7.00
CA ALA A 15 3.54 8.14 6.49
C ALA A 15 3.95 8.67 5.12
N LYS A 16 5.26 8.78 4.87
CA LYS A 16 5.83 9.30 3.62
C LYS A 16 6.96 8.40 3.14
N PHE A 17 7.08 8.23 1.82
CA PHE A 17 8.15 7.41 1.26
C PHE A 17 9.56 7.96 1.54
N THR A 18 9.69 9.25 1.85
CA THR A 18 10.95 9.86 2.30
C THR A 18 11.46 9.32 3.63
N GLU A 19 10.61 8.67 4.43
CA GLU A 19 10.99 8.02 5.71
C GLU A 19 11.61 6.64 5.47
N PHE A 20 11.35 6.02 4.32
CA PHE A 20 11.80 4.66 3.98
C PHE A 20 13.32 4.45 4.16
N PRO A 21 14.22 5.34 3.68
CA PRO A 21 15.66 5.10 3.75
C PRO A 21 16.19 4.87 5.17
N GLN A 22 15.68 5.63 6.14
CA GLN A 22 16.08 5.52 7.54
C GLN A 22 15.47 4.27 8.17
N VAL A 23 14.16 4.09 8.01
CA VAL A 23 13.41 2.97 8.60
C VAL A 23 14.01 1.62 8.19
N ILE A 24 14.32 1.44 6.91
CA ILE A 24 14.84 0.17 6.41
C ILE A 24 16.29 -0.07 6.84
N ALA A 25 17.09 0.99 7.04
CA ALA A 25 18.44 0.86 7.59
C ALA A 25 18.41 0.41 9.05
N ASP A 26 17.50 0.97 9.85
CA ASP A 26 17.34 0.62 11.26
C ASP A 26 16.85 -0.82 11.47
N HIS A 27 16.15 -1.40 10.49
CA HIS A 27 15.56 -2.74 10.53
C HIS A 27 16.30 -3.75 9.65
N LYS A 28 17.56 -3.48 9.28
CA LYS A 28 18.35 -4.37 8.42
C LYS A 28 18.44 -5.80 8.97
N ALA A 29 18.66 -5.91 10.29
CA ALA A 29 18.82 -7.20 10.97
C ALA A 29 17.57 -8.10 10.84
N ASP A 30 16.38 -7.54 10.68
CA ASP A 30 15.13 -8.31 10.56
C ASP A 30 15.08 -9.19 9.31
N PHE A 31 15.92 -8.88 8.32
CA PHE A 31 15.96 -9.53 7.02
C PHE A 31 17.28 -10.26 6.72
N GLU A 32 18.17 -10.41 7.70
CA GLU A 32 19.43 -11.11 7.52
C GLU A 32 19.20 -12.56 7.04
N GLY A 33 19.88 -12.95 5.96
CA GLY A 33 19.72 -14.26 5.33
C GLY A 33 18.39 -14.51 4.62
N LYS A 34 17.52 -13.49 4.48
CA LYS A 34 16.22 -13.61 3.80
C LYS A 34 16.25 -12.98 2.42
N THR A 35 15.45 -13.53 1.52
CA THR A 35 15.10 -12.87 0.25
C THR A 35 13.99 -11.86 0.51
N VAL A 36 14.25 -10.59 0.19
CA VAL A 36 13.29 -9.50 0.32
C VAL A 36 12.74 -9.13 -1.05
N VAL A 37 11.42 -9.16 -1.19
CA VAL A 37 10.72 -8.67 -2.38
C VAL A 37 9.91 -7.44 -1.99
N THR A 38 10.21 -6.30 -2.63
CA THR A 38 9.48 -5.06 -2.44
C THR A 38 8.37 -4.92 -3.48
N PHE A 39 7.24 -4.33 -3.09
CA PHE A 39 6.14 -4.07 -4.01
C PHE A 39 5.45 -2.73 -3.71
N CYS A 40 4.88 -2.14 -4.76
CA CYS A 40 4.02 -0.96 -4.68
C CYS A 40 3.03 -1.00 -5.85
N THR A 41 2.09 -0.05 -5.93
CA THR A 41 1.02 -0.04 -6.93
C THR A 41 1.52 -0.29 -8.37
N GLY A 42 2.56 0.43 -8.82
CA GLY A 42 3.07 0.36 -10.20
C GLY A 42 4.59 0.28 -10.31
N GLY A 43 5.29 -0.24 -9.31
CA GLY A 43 6.74 -0.50 -9.36
C GLY A 43 7.68 0.67 -9.03
N ILE A 44 7.37 1.92 -9.41
CA ILE A 44 8.34 3.05 -9.34
C ILE A 44 8.99 3.31 -7.96
N ARG A 45 8.26 3.10 -6.86
CA ARG A 45 8.83 3.25 -5.50
C ARG A 45 9.80 2.11 -5.18
N CYS A 46 9.51 0.91 -5.67
CA CYS A 46 10.32 -0.29 -5.45
C CYS A 46 11.63 -0.23 -6.20
N GLU A 47 11.67 0.42 -7.37
CA GLU A 47 12.92 0.62 -8.13
C GLU A 47 13.93 1.40 -7.28
N LYS A 48 13.46 2.47 -6.63
CA LYS A 48 14.27 3.27 -5.71
C LYS A 48 14.59 2.52 -4.41
N ALA A 49 13.60 1.83 -3.85
CA ALA A 49 13.76 1.09 -2.60
C ALA A 49 14.78 -0.05 -2.72
N ALA A 50 14.69 -0.87 -3.76
CA ALA A 50 15.58 -1.99 -3.99
C ALA A 50 17.04 -1.54 -4.15
N ILE A 51 17.28 -0.49 -4.95
CA ILE A 51 18.62 0.11 -5.10
C ILE A 51 19.15 0.63 -3.76
N HIS A 52 18.33 1.34 -2.99
CA HIS A 52 18.72 1.84 -1.67
C HIS A 52 19.08 0.70 -0.71
N MET A 53 18.25 -0.35 -0.65
CA MET A 53 18.49 -1.52 0.21
C MET A 53 19.77 -2.25 -0.18
N GLN A 54 20.06 -2.41 -1.47
CA GLN A 54 21.32 -2.96 -1.95
C GLN A 54 22.52 -2.09 -1.51
N ASN A 55 22.41 -0.76 -1.62
CA ASN A 55 23.48 0.17 -1.24
C ASN A 55 23.81 0.14 0.27
N ILE A 56 22.84 -0.17 1.13
CA ILE A 56 23.05 -0.33 2.58
C ILE A 56 23.38 -1.79 2.98
N GLY A 57 23.61 -2.65 1.98
CA GLY A 57 24.18 -3.98 2.13
C GLY A 57 23.17 -5.09 2.44
N TYR A 58 21.95 -5.02 1.90
CA TYR A 58 21.09 -6.20 1.81
C TYR A 58 21.55 -7.11 0.67
N ASP A 59 21.60 -8.41 0.89
CA ASP A 59 22.17 -9.37 -0.07
C ASP A 59 21.17 -9.76 -1.19
N HIS A 60 19.91 -10.00 -0.83
CA HIS A 60 18.91 -10.58 -1.72
C HIS A 60 17.66 -9.70 -1.78
N VAL A 61 17.73 -8.62 -2.58
CA VAL A 61 16.61 -7.69 -2.76
C VAL A 61 16.12 -7.68 -4.19
N TYR A 62 14.82 -7.91 -4.32
CA TYR A 62 14.08 -7.90 -5.58
C TYR A 62 12.89 -6.95 -5.49
N GLN A 63 12.30 -6.66 -6.65
CA GLN A 63 11.04 -5.95 -6.74
C GLN A 63 10.02 -6.76 -7.54
N LEU A 64 8.74 -6.57 -7.22
CA LEU A 64 7.66 -7.02 -8.08
C LEU A 64 7.63 -6.15 -9.34
N GLU A 65 8.02 -6.73 -10.47
CA GLU A 65 8.08 -6.03 -11.75
C GLU A 65 6.68 -5.53 -12.15
N GLY A 66 6.57 -4.24 -12.53
CA GLY A 66 5.29 -3.60 -12.85
C GLY A 66 4.34 -3.38 -11.65
N GLY A 67 4.72 -3.83 -10.46
CA GLY A 67 3.95 -3.64 -9.23
C GLY A 67 2.66 -4.45 -9.16
N ILE A 68 1.80 -4.09 -8.21
CA ILE A 68 0.55 -4.81 -7.92
C ILE A 68 -0.39 -4.83 -9.14
N LEU A 69 -0.45 -3.75 -9.93
CA LEU A 69 -1.38 -3.70 -11.07
C LEU A 69 -0.99 -4.68 -12.18
N LYS A 70 0.31 -4.80 -12.50
CA LYS A 70 0.78 -5.83 -13.45
C LYS A 70 0.58 -7.24 -12.89
N TYR A 71 0.79 -7.44 -11.58
CA TYR A 71 0.49 -8.72 -10.93
C TYR A 71 -0.98 -9.11 -11.06
N PHE A 72 -1.91 -8.16 -10.86
CA PHE A 72 -3.34 -8.41 -11.08
C PHE A 72 -3.66 -8.77 -12.53
N GLU A 73 -3.02 -8.13 -13.50
CA GLU A 73 -3.18 -8.44 -14.92
C GLU A 73 -2.72 -9.85 -15.28
N GLU A 74 -1.57 -10.27 -14.77
CA GLU A 74 -0.92 -11.53 -15.17
C GLU A 74 -1.36 -12.74 -14.33
N VAL A 75 -1.63 -12.53 -13.04
CA VAL A 75 -1.86 -13.59 -12.04
C VAL A 75 -3.22 -13.46 -11.36
N GLY A 76 -3.83 -12.27 -11.37
CA GLY A 76 -5.05 -11.99 -10.61
C GLY A 76 -4.74 -11.71 -9.13
N GLY A 77 -5.59 -12.23 -8.23
CA GLY A 77 -5.55 -11.91 -6.81
C GLY A 77 -4.83 -12.92 -5.91
N GLU A 78 -4.07 -13.85 -6.48
CA GLU A 78 -3.44 -14.90 -5.68
C GLU A 78 -2.51 -14.30 -4.61
N HIS A 79 -2.57 -14.83 -3.39
CA HIS A 79 -1.80 -14.35 -2.23
C HIS A 79 -2.01 -12.87 -1.85
N TYR A 80 -2.92 -12.15 -2.50
CA TYR A 80 -3.27 -10.76 -2.21
C TYR A 80 -4.64 -10.70 -1.56
N THR A 81 -4.75 -9.95 -0.46
CA THR A 81 -6.03 -9.73 0.23
C THR A 81 -6.44 -8.27 0.12
N GLY A 82 -7.68 -8.02 -0.27
CA GLY A 82 -8.26 -6.68 -0.42
C GLY A 82 -8.05 -6.08 -1.81
N ASP A 83 -8.05 -4.75 -1.88
CA ASP A 83 -7.98 -3.98 -3.12
C ASP A 83 -6.67 -3.16 -3.20
N CYS A 84 -6.27 -2.77 -4.41
CA CYS A 84 -5.08 -1.97 -4.65
C CYS A 84 -5.43 -0.49 -4.72
N PHE A 85 -4.91 0.31 -3.78
CA PHE A 85 -5.05 1.76 -3.81
C PHE A 85 -4.37 2.40 -5.03
N VAL A 86 -5.09 3.30 -5.70
CA VAL A 86 -4.63 4.07 -6.86
C VAL A 86 -4.84 5.57 -6.62
N PHE A 87 -3.92 6.39 -7.17
CA PHE A 87 -3.87 7.84 -6.92
C PHE A 87 -4.72 8.63 -7.93
N ASP A 88 -5.99 8.24 -8.10
CA ASP A 88 -6.96 8.92 -8.93
C ASP A 88 -8.39 8.73 -8.40
N TYR A 89 -9.39 9.21 -9.15
CA TYR A 89 -10.80 9.19 -8.73
C TYR A 89 -11.34 7.79 -8.42
N ARG A 90 -10.74 6.73 -8.97
CA ARG A 90 -11.16 5.34 -8.74
C ARG A 90 -10.87 4.87 -7.31
N THR A 91 -9.91 5.53 -6.63
CA THR A 91 -9.45 5.26 -5.27
C THR A 91 -8.83 3.87 -5.05
N ALA A 92 -9.48 2.78 -5.45
CA ALA A 92 -8.92 1.44 -5.41
C ALA A 92 -9.49 0.53 -6.52
N LEU A 93 -8.65 -0.40 -6.98
CA LEU A 93 -8.99 -1.43 -7.97
C LEU A 93 -8.96 -2.82 -7.33
N ASN A 94 -9.92 -3.67 -7.66
CA ASN A 94 -9.91 -5.08 -7.26
C ASN A 94 -8.87 -5.89 -8.08
N PRO A 95 -8.64 -7.18 -7.76
CA PRO A 95 -7.71 -8.01 -8.53
C PRO A 95 -8.09 -8.28 -10.00
N LYS A 96 -9.29 -7.87 -10.43
CA LYS A 96 -9.72 -7.88 -11.84
C LYS A 96 -9.51 -6.52 -12.53
N LEU A 97 -8.81 -5.59 -11.87
CA LEU A 97 -8.56 -4.23 -12.33
C LEU A 97 -9.83 -3.37 -12.49
N GLU A 98 -10.90 -3.70 -11.78
CA GLU A 98 -12.16 -2.95 -11.77
C GLU A 98 -12.21 -1.99 -10.57
N PRO A 99 -12.74 -0.76 -10.73
CA PRO A 99 -12.99 0.14 -9.61
C PRO A 99 -13.84 -0.49 -8.52
N THR A 100 -13.49 -0.21 -7.27
CA THR A 100 -14.21 -0.71 -6.08
C THR A 100 -15.06 0.38 -5.44
N GLU A 101 -15.87 0.00 -4.45
CA GLU A 101 -16.65 0.94 -3.64
C GLU A 101 -15.81 1.68 -2.59
N THR A 102 -14.50 1.44 -2.53
CA THR A 102 -13.59 2.22 -1.68
C THR A 102 -13.55 3.65 -2.19
N VAL A 103 -13.77 4.63 -1.30
CA VAL A 103 -13.81 6.06 -1.66
C VAL A 103 -12.78 6.87 -0.90
N GLN A 104 -12.50 8.06 -1.38
CA GLN A 104 -11.73 9.06 -0.66
C GLN A 104 -12.68 10.03 0.07
N CYS A 105 -12.48 10.21 1.38
CA CYS A 105 -13.22 11.19 2.17
C CYS A 105 -13.00 12.60 1.60
N PHE A 106 -14.09 13.32 1.34
CA PHE A 106 -14.05 14.68 0.81
C PHE A 106 -13.33 15.65 1.76
N ALA A 107 -13.59 15.56 3.06
CA ALA A 107 -13.08 16.50 4.05
C ALA A 107 -11.58 16.33 4.37
N CYS A 108 -11.10 15.08 4.48
CA CYS A 108 -9.73 14.82 4.97
C CYS A 108 -8.85 14.02 4.01
N ARG A 109 -9.37 13.63 2.84
CA ARG A 109 -8.66 12.81 1.84
C ARG A 109 -8.25 11.41 2.30
N ALA A 110 -8.68 10.97 3.49
CA ALA A 110 -8.48 9.60 3.95
C ALA A 110 -9.23 8.61 3.04
N VAL A 111 -8.62 7.45 2.81
CA VAL A 111 -9.29 6.33 2.15
C VAL A 111 -10.31 5.73 3.10
N VAL A 112 -11.51 5.43 2.60
CA VAL A 112 -12.62 4.89 3.38
C VAL A 112 -13.13 3.63 2.67
N THR A 113 -12.77 2.47 3.23
CA THR A 113 -13.22 1.16 2.72
C THR A 113 -14.73 0.99 2.89
N PRO A 114 -15.39 0.10 2.13
CA PRO A 114 -16.83 -0.14 2.28
C PRO A 114 -17.24 -0.48 3.72
N ARG A 115 -16.39 -1.23 4.44
CA ARG A 115 -16.61 -1.51 5.87
C ARG A 115 -16.55 -0.26 6.74
N GLN A 116 -15.64 0.68 6.48
CA GLN A 116 -15.55 1.93 7.22
C GLN A 116 -16.71 2.88 6.90
N GLN A 117 -17.29 2.79 5.71
CA GLN A 117 -18.48 3.55 5.32
C GLN A 117 -19.74 3.14 6.10
N LEU A 118 -19.75 1.95 6.73
CA LEU A 118 -20.84 1.52 7.62
C LEU A 118 -20.79 2.17 9.01
N SER A 119 -19.72 2.92 9.32
CA SER A 119 -19.59 3.59 10.62
C SER A 119 -20.60 4.74 10.75
N PRO A 120 -21.20 4.96 11.94
CA PRO A 120 -22.01 6.16 12.18
C PRO A 120 -21.21 7.47 12.09
N GLN A 121 -19.87 7.38 12.08
CA GLN A 121 -18.96 8.51 11.90
C GLN A 121 -18.69 8.83 10.42
N TYR A 122 -19.27 8.05 9.50
CA TYR A 122 -19.18 8.31 8.07
C TYR A 122 -20.43 9.05 7.61
N VAL A 123 -20.24 10.29 7.18
CA VAL A 123 -21.28 11.10 6.54
C VAL A 123 -20.72 11.54 5.20
N TYR A 124 -21.35 11.08 4.12
CA TYR A 124 -20.88 11.34 2.76
C TYR A 124 -20.70 12.85 2.52
N GLY A 125 -19.53 13.25 2.02
CA GLY A 125 -19.18 14.65 1.77
C GLY A 125 -18.74 15.44 3.02
N GLU A 126 -18.98 14.94 4.23
CA GLU A 126 -18.76 15.71 5.47
C GLU A 126 -17.66 15.11 6.35
N SER A 127 -17.76 13.83 6.70
CA SER A 127 -16.84 13.22 7.68
C SER A 127 -16.64 11.72 7.45
N CYS A 128 -15.55 11.20 8.01
CA CYS A 128 -15.27 9.76 8.06
C CYS A 128 -14.64 9.40 9.41
N PRO A 129 -14.46 8.11 9.73
CA PRO A 129 -13.86 7.67 10.99
C PRO A 129 -12.47 8.26 11.29
N ALA A 130 -11.72 8.69 10.27
CA ALA A 130 -10.41 9.31 10.46
C ALA A 130 -10.48 10.78 10.92
N CYS A 131 -11.52 11.52 10.53
CA CYS A 131 -11.65 12.97 10.78
C CYS A 131 -12.87 13.38 11.60
N PHE A 132 -13.76 12.45 11.93
CA PHE A 132 -14.95 12.74 12.74
C PHE A 132 -14.55 13.42 14.07
N GLY A 133 -15.18 14.55 14.36
CA GLY A 133 -14.93 15.34 15.57
C GLY A 133 -13.59 16.10 15.60
N LYS A 134 -12.83 16.12 14.49
CA LYS A 134 -11.56 16.85 14.36
C LYS A 134 -11.67 18.11 13.49
N GLN A 135 -12.89 18.51 13.14
CA GLN A 135 -13.19 19.72 12.37
C GLN A 135 -13.45 20.90 13.30
#